data_AF-A0AA37VKK6-F1
#
_entry.id   AF-A0AA37VKK6-F1
#
_cell.length_a   1.000
_cell.length_b   1.000
_cell.length_c   1.000
_cell.angle_alpha   90.00
_cell.angle_beta   90.00
_cell.angle_gamma   90.00
#
_symmetry.space_group_name_H-M   'P 1'
#
loop_
_entity.id
_entity.type
_entity.pdbx_description
1 polymer ?
#
loop_
_entity_poly.entity_id
_entity_poly.type
_entity_poly.pdbx_seq_one_letter_code
_entity_poly.pdbx_strand_id
1 'polypeptide(L)'
;MTDSFAKDGSSDEFIVAGRSTSDTSHLTAFEDALKDISGAAIVARGGRPDQPHLVVNLTPQDAEHLKSRFGTALIIERNAKLSPF
;
A
#
# COMPACT_ATOMS: atom_id res chain seq x y z
N MET A 1 -17.86 -31.97 6.01
CA MET A 1 -18.34 -30.61 6.38
C MET A 1 -17.52 -30.20 7.59
N THR A 2 -16.53 -29.32 7.50
CA THR A 2 -16.49 -28.04 6.78
C THR A 2 -15.15 -27.85 6.08
N ASP A 3 -15.23 -27.54 4.79
CA ASP A 3 -14.13 -27.04 3.97
C ASP A 3 -13.90 -25.58 4.36
N SER A 4 -12.90 -25.33 5.20
CA SER A 4 -12.46 -23.97 5.50
C SER A 4 -11.59 -23.50 4.35
N PHE A 5 -12.25 -23.04 3.28
CA PHE A 5 -11.61 -22.26 2.23
C PHE A 5 -10.76 -21.17 2.89
N ALA A 6 -9.45 -21.34 2.88
CA ALA A 6 -8.54 -20.21 2.86
C ALA A 6 -8.99 -19.40 1.65
N LYS A 7 -9.78 -18.36 1.89
CA LYS A 7 -10.17 -17.41 0.87
C LYS A 7 -8.83 -16.82 0.43
N ASP A 8 -8.39 -17.22 -0.76
CA ASP A 8 -7.16 -16.85 -1.41
C ASP A 8 -7.14 -15.32 -1.62
N GLY A 9 -6.90 -14.59 -0.53
CA GLY A 9 -6.66 -13.16 -0.48
C GLY A 9 -5.17 -12.94 -0.50
N SER A 10 -4.49 -13.48 -1.51
CA SER A 10 -3.05 -13.32 -1.68
C SER A 10 -2.73 -11.83 -1.59
N SER A 11 -1.89 -11.47 -0.60
CA SER A 11 -1.44 -10.10 -0.45
C SER A 11 -0.53 -9.76 -1.61
N ASP A 12 -0.78 -8.63 -2.25
CA ASP A 12 0.08 -8.05 -3.27
C ASP A 12 0.92 -6.94 -2.63
N GLU A 13 2.11 -6.70 -3.17
CA GLU A 13 2.90 -5.53 -2.82
C GLU A 13 2.35 -4.30 -3.55
N PHE A 14 2.30 -3.17 -2.86
CA PHE A 14 1.89 -1.86 -3.40
C PHE A 14 2.94 -0.80 -3.05
N ILE A 15 3.24 0.07 -4.00
CA ILE A 15 4.01 1.29 -3.77
C ILE A 15 3.05 2.43 -3.41
N VAL A 16 3.39 3.15 -2.35
CA VAL A 16 2.63 4.28 -1.81
C VAL A 16 3.54 5.49 -1.75
N ALA A 17 3.20 6.56 -2.47
CA ALA A 17 4.00 7.78 -2.51
C ALA A 17 3.11 9.03 -2.47
N GLY A 18 3.63 10.14 -1.94
CA GLY A 18 2.95 11.43 -2.03
C GLY A 18 2.88 11.92 -3.47
N ARG A 19 1.73 12.46 -3.90
CA ARG A 19 1.61 13.19 -5.18
C ARG A 19 2.34 14.53 -5.16
N SER A 20 2.52 15.10 -3.98
CA SER A 20 3.28 16.33 -3.73
C SER A 20 4.53 15.99 -2.90
N THR A 21 5.68 16.56 -3.27
CA THR A 21 6.95 16.39 -2.56
C THR A 21 7.00 17.17 -1.25
N SER A 22 6.16 18.19 -1.10
CA SER A 22 6.16 19.07 0.06
C SER A 22 5.29 18.59 1.23
N ASP A 23 4.49 17.55 1.02
CA ASP A 23 3.51 17.09 2.01
C ASP A 23 3.63 15.59 2.30
N THR A 24 4.40 15.31 3.36
CA THR A 24 4.59 13.95 3.89
C THR A 24 3.53 13.56 4.92
N SER A 25 2.66 14.49 5.33
CA SER A 25 1.65 14.24 6.38
C SER A 25 0.66 13.15 5.97
N HIS A 26 0.33 13.08 4.68
CA HIS A 26 -0.52 12.05 4.11
C HIS A 26 0.11 10.66 4.14
N LEU A 27 1.43 10.54 3.99
CA LEU A 27 2.13 9.26 4.14
C LEU A 27 2.09 8.78 5.60
N THR A 28 2.30 9.68 6.56
CA THR A 28 2.17 9.33 7.99
C THR A 28 0.74 8.88 8.33
N ALA A 29 -0.27 9.62 7.86
CA ALA A 29 -1.68 9.24 8.06
C ALA A 29 -2.04 7.91 7.39
N PHE A 30 -1.39 7.59 6.26
CA PHE A 30 -1.51 6.28 5.62
C PHE A 30 -0.88 5.17 6.47
N GLU A 31 0.32 5.38 7.02
CA GLU A 31 0.96 4.41 7.92
C GLU A 31 0.09 4.11 9.14
N ASP A 32 -0.59 5.10 9.71
CA ASP A 32 -1.52 4.90 10.82
C ASP A 32 -2.76 4.11 10.38
N ALA A 33 -3.35 4.44 9.23
CA ALA A 33 -4.48 3.67 8.68
C ALA A 33 -4.11 2.21 8.34
N LEU A 34 -2.85 1.96 8.00
CA LEU A 34 -2.34 0.61 7.72
C LEU A 34 -2.37 -0.29 8.96
N LYS A 35 -2.15 0.28 10.16
CA LYS A 35 -2.14 -0.48 11.43
C LYS A 35 -3.50 -1.08 11.78
N ASP A 36 -4.57 -0.49 11.27
CA ASP A 36 -5.95 -0.96 11.49
C ASP A 36 -6.33 -2.13 10.56
N ILE A 37 -5.49 -2.46 9.57
CA ILE A 37 -5.76 -3.52 8.58
C ILE A 37 -5.01 -4.78 8.98
N SER A 38 -5.75 -5.81 9.37
CA SER A 38 -5.18 -7.10 9.75
C SER A 38 -4.43 -7.74 8.58
N GLY A 39 -3.15 -8.03 8.77
CA GLY A 39 -2.28 -8.65 7.75
C GLY A 39 -1.58 -7.65 6.82
N ALA A 40 -1.91 -6.36 6.91
CA ALA A 40 -1.16 -5.32 6.22
C ALA A 40 0.18 -5.05 6.91
N ALA A 41 1.23 -4.79 6.12
CA ALA A 41 2.55 -4.51 6.66
C ALA A 41 3.35 -3.60 5.72
N ILE A 42 4.21 -2.76 6.31
CA ILE A 42 5.25 -2.05 5.55
C ILE A 42 6.39 -3.04 5.30
N VAL A 43 6.63 -3.35 4.02
CA VAL A 43 7.69 -4.25 3.55
C VAL A 43 9.00 -3.49 3.41
N ALA A 44 8.95 -2.27 2.88
CA ALA A 44 10.12 -1.43 2.71
C ALA A 44 9.76 0.06 2.81
N ARG A 45 10.77 0.86 3.18
CA ARG A 45 10.74 2.32 3.08
C ARG A 45 11.79 2.73 2.07
N GLY A 46 11.44 3.58 1.13
CA GLY A 46 12.31 3.97 0.04
C GLY A 46 12.03 5.38 -0.45
N GLY A 47 12.62 5.70 -1.60
CA GLY A 47 12.47 7.00 -2.24
C GLY A 47 13.60 7.94 -1.90
N ARG A 48 13.48 9.19 -2.37
CA ARG A 48 14.44 10.24 -2.09
C ARG A 48 14.03 10.99 -0.82
N PRO A 49 14.94 11.70 -0.14
CA PRO A 49 14.59 12.48 1.05
C PRO A 49 13.45 13.50 0.83
N ASP A 50 13.36 14.05 -0.38
CA ASP A 50 12.33 14.99 -0.84
C ASP A 50 11.10 14.29 -1.46
N GLN A 51 11.17 12.98 -1.68
CA GLN A 51 10.07 12.18 -2.22
C GLN A 51 10.09 10.76 -1.62
N PRO A 52 9.70 10.62 -0.35
CA PRO A 52 9.62 9.31 0.29
C PRO A 52 8.49 8.47 -0.32
N HIS A 53 8.67 7.16 -0.33
CA HIS A 53 7.62 6.19 -0.63
C HIS A 53 7.71 4.97 0.30
N LEU A 54 6.61 4.25 0.40
CA LEU A 54 6.48 3.00 1.14
C LEU A 54 6.18 1.87 0.17
N VAL A 55 6.68 0.68 0.47
CA VAL A 55 6.20 -0.56 -0.13
C VAL A 55 5.44 -1.31 0.96
N VAL A 56 4.18 -1.66 0.68
CA VAL A 56 3.29 -2.29 1.65
C VAL A 56 2.66 -3.56 1.07
N ASN A 57 2.39 -4.54 1.92
CA ASN A 57 1.56 -5.69 1.57
C ASN A 57 0.11 -5.39 1.92
N LEU A 58 -0.78 -5.56 0.95
CA LEU A 58 -2.22 -5.36 1.09
C LEU A 58 -2.98 -6.39 0.28
N THR A 59 -4.20 -6.70 0.70
CA THR A 59 -5.14 -7.35 -0.21
C THR A 59 -5.60 -6.34 -1.28
N PRO A 60 -6.03 -6.79 -2.47
CA PRO A 60 -6.55 -5.88 -3.49
C PRO A 60 -7.74 -5.06 -2.99
N GLN A 61 -8.59 -5.64 -2.13
CA GLN A 61 -9.74 -4.96 -1.56
C GLN A 61 -9.33 -3.84 -0.60
N ASP A 62 -8.35 -4.07 0.26
CA ASP A 62 -7.83 -3.06 1.19
C ASP A 62 -7.11 -1.92 0.44
N ALA A 63 -6.39 -2.27 -0.63
CA ALA A 63 -5.75 -1.28 -1.49
C ALA A 63 -6.78 -0.35 -2.15
N GLU A 64 -7.90 -0.88 -2.67
CA GLU A 64 -8.97 -0.06 -3.24
C GLU A 64 -9.66 0.82 -2.18
N HIS A 65 -9.85 0.30 -0.96
CA HIS A 65 -10.38 1.10 0.15
C HIS A 65 -9.44 2.27 0.52
N LEU A 66 -8.13 2.00 0.60
CA LEU A 66 -7.13 3.03 0.88
C LEU A 66 -6.99 4.03 -0.28
N LYS A 67 -7.10 3.58 -1.53
CA LYS A 67 -7.16 4.46 -2.72
C LYS A 67 -8.36 5.40 -2.67
N SER A 68 -9.53 4.92 -2.26
CA SER A 68 -10.71 5.78 -2.10
C SER A 68 -10.48 6.89 -1.07
N ARG A 69 -9.79 6.57 0.03
CA ARG A 69 -9.50 7.53 1.11
C ARG A 69 -8.37 8.51 0.79
N PHE A 70 -7.29 8.03 0.18
CA PHE A 70 -6.04 8.79 0.01
C PHE A 70 -5.67 9.12 -1.43
N GLY A 71 -6.38 8.60 -2.44
CA GLY A 71 -5.96 8.65 -3.85
C GLY A 71 -5.83 10.05 -4.45
N THR A 72 -6.39 11.07 -3.82
CA THR A 72 -6.22 12.49 -4.18
C THR A 72 -4.87 13.05 -3.74
N ALA A 73 -4.28 12.52 -2.67
CA ALA A 73 -3.03 12.98 -2.08
C ALA A 73 -1.87 11.99 -2.28
N LEU A 74 -2.18 10.70 -2.37
CA LEU A 74 -1.23 9.61 -2.52
C LEU A 74 -1.42 8.90 -3.87
N ILE A 75 -0.31 8.41 -4.38
CA ILE A 75 -0.23 7.39 -5.43
C ILE A 75 -0.17 6.05 -4.71
N ILE A 76 -1.10 5.15 -4.98
CA ILE A 76 -1.13 3.79 -4.43
C ILE A 76 -1.25 2.85 -5.62
N GLU A 77 -0.18 2.16 -5.98
CA GLU A 77 -0.13 1.32 -7.17
C GLU A 77 0.47 -0.04 -6.87
N ARG A 78 0.06 -1.08 -7.61
CA ARG A 78 0.65 -2.42 -7.45
C ARG A 78 2.15 -2.36 -7.77
N ASN A 79 2.97 -2.89 -6.87
CA ASN A 79 4.41 -3.09 -7.07
C ASN A 79 4.65 -4.34 -7.94
N ALA A 80 4.22 -4.29 -9.20
CA ALA A 80 4.47 -5.38 -10.12
C ALA A 80 5.97 -5.42 -10.47
N LYS A 81 6.61 -6.57 -10.25
CA LYS A 81 7.98 -6.79 -10.75
C LYS A 81 7.96 -6.66 -12.27
N LEU A 82 8.74 -5.72 -12.80
CA LEU A 82 8.99 -5.65 -14.23
C LEU A 82 9.72 -6.93 -14.65
N SER A 83 9.06 -7.80 -15.40
CA SER A 83 9.75 -8.92 -16.03
C SER A 83 10.72 -8.36 -17.08
N PRO A 84 12.04 -8.63 -16.97
CA PRO A 84 12.94 -8.39 -18.08
C PRO A 84 12.54 -9.38 -19.19
N PHE A 85 12.04 -8.84 -20.30
CA PHE A 85 11.64 -9.61 -21.47
C PHE A 85 12.78 -10.48 -22.00
#